data_AF-A0A2R5ES15-F1
#
_entry.id   AF-A0A2R5ES15-F1
#
_cell.length_a   1.000
_cell.length_b   1.000
_cell.length_c   1.000
_cell.angle_alpha   90.00
_cell.angle_beta   90.00
_cell.angle_gamma   90.00
#
_symmetry.space_group_name_H-M   'P 1'
#
loop_
_entity.id
_entity.type
_entity.pdbx_description
1 polymer ?
#
loop_
_entity_poly.entity_id
_entity_poly.type
_entity_poly.pdbx_seq_one_letter_code
_entity_poly.pdbx_strand_id
1 'polypeptide(L)'
;MSREKLIEEARQAAQNADHNLQWMDKHPDRFDPTKKLEMQAYLHSMKRFASIEMKNARRPGRALKLRTRLKSLLSSILTAER
;
A
#
# COMPACT_ATOMS: atom_id res chain seq x y z
N MET A 1 1.26 -15.97 0.37
CA MET A 1 1.48 -14.90 1.38
C MET A 1 0.14 -14.57 2.01
N SER A 2 0.03 -14.51 3.34
CA SER A 2 -1.25 -14.20 4.00
C SER A 2 -1.53 -12.70 3.99
N ARG A 3 -2.80 -12.32 4.11
CA ARG A 3 -3.20 -10.91 4.17
C ARG A 3 -2.64 -10.22 5.41
N GLU A 4 -2.53 -10.93 6.53
CA GLU A 4 -1.92 -10.39 7.75
C GLU A 4 -0.44 -10.04 7.53
N LYS A 5 0.30 -10.88 6.80
CA LYS A 5 1.71 -10.65 6.51
C LYS A 5 1.93 -9.37 5.69
N LEU A 6 1.09 -9.12 4.68
CA LEU A 6 1.18 -7.90 3.86
C LEU A 6 0.87 -6.64 4.65
N ILE A 7 -0.06 -6.71 5.61
CA ILE A 7 -0.37 -5.58 6.51
C ILE A 7 0.81 -5.26 7.41
N GLU A 8 1.44 -6.30 7.96
CA GLU A 8 2.56 -6.14 8.88
C GLU A 8 3.78 -5.57 8.16
N GLU A 9 4.08 -6.07 6.96
CA GLU A 9 5.17 -5.53 6.12
C GLU A 9 4.91 -4.07 5.72
N ALA A 10 3.68 -3.74 5.33
CA ALA A 10 3.28 -2.35 5.04
C ALA A 10 3.45 -1.45 6.27
N ARG A 11 3.04 -1.92 7.46
CA ARG A 11 3.20 -1.19 8.71
C ARG A 11 4.67 -0.96 9.06
N GLN A 12 5.50 -1.99 8.94
CA GLN A 12 6.93 -1.89 9.20
C GLN A 12 7.60 -0.92 8.22
N ALA A 13 7.24 -0.96 6.93
CA ALA A 13 7.75 -0.03 5.93
C ALA A 13 7.41 1.43 6.28
N ALA A 14 6.20 1.71 6.75
CA ALA A 14 5.82 3.05 7.20
C ALA A 14 6.60 3.51 8.44
N GLN A 15 6.78 2.63 9.42
CA GLN A 15 7.54 2.93 10.64
C GLN A 15 9.00 3.21 10.32
N ASN A 16 9.62 2.38 9.47
CA ASN A 16 11.00 2.59 9.02
C ASN A 16 11.12 3.90 8.23
N ALA A 17 10.15 4.21 7.37
CA ALA A 17 10.16 5.46 6.62
C ALA A 17 10.07 6.70 7.52
N ASP A 18 9.25 6.64 8.58
CA ASP A 18 9.14 7.73 9.55
C ASP A 18 10.42 7.88 10.38
N HIS A 19 10.99 6.77 10.84
CA HIS A 19 12.28 6.75 11.53
C HIS A 19 13.38 7.36 10.66
N ASN A 20 13.45 6.96 9.38
CA ASN A 20 14.47 7.45 8.45
C ASN A 20 14.32 8.95 8.16
N LEU A 21 13.09 9.47 8.05
CA LEU A 21 12.87 10.92 7.91
C LEU A 21 13.39 11.67 9.14
N GLN A 22 13.03 11.22 10.35
CA GLN A 22 13.53 11.83 11.59
C GLN A 22 15.05 11.71 11.73
N TRP A 23 15.63 10.60 11.27
CA TRP A 23 17.06 10.38 11.29
C TRP A 23 17.78 11.33 10.32
N MET A 24 17.23 11.55 9.11
CA MET A 24 17.77 12.51 8.15
C MET A 24 17.73 13.95 8.68
N ASP A 25 16.71 14.32 9.44
CA ASP A 25 16.66 15.65 10.06
C ASP A 25 17.72 15.83 11.16
N LYS A 26 18.04 14.75 11.90
CA LYS A 26 19.05 14.75 12.96
C LYS A 26 20.49 14.63 12.43
N HIS A 27 20.67 14.00 11.28
CA HIS A 27 21.97 13.66 10.71
C HIS A 27 22.09 14.13 9.25
N PRO A 28 22.03 15.45 9.00
CA PRO A 28 22.09 16.02 7.64
C PRO A 28 23.42 15.78 6.93
N ASP A 29 24.47 15.40 7.67
CA ASP A 29 25.83 15.09 7.21
C ASP A 29 26.01 13.65 6.73
N ARG A 30 25.04 12.76 7.00
CA ARG A 30 25.17 11.32 6.76
C ARG A 30 24.55 10.82 5.46
N PHE A 31 24.03 11.72 4.63
CA PHE A 31 23.51 11.40 3.31
C PHE A 31 23.90 12.49 2.31
N ASP A 32 23.79 12.17 1.02
CA ASP A 32 24.07 13.11 -0.05
C ASP A 32 23.02 14.24 -0.07
N PRO A 33 23.38 15.50 0.23
CA PRO A 33 22.43 16.60 0.29
C PRO A 33 21.75 16.86 -1.06
N THR A 34 22.42 16.53 -2.17
CA THR A 34 21.86 16.70 -3.52
C THR A 34 20.69 15.75 -3.78
N LYS A 35 20.68 14.60 -3.11
CA LYS A 35 19.63 13.58 -3.20
C LYS A 35 18.58 13.69 -2.10
N LYS A 36 18.71 14.65 -1.19
CA LYS A 36 17.82 14.82 -0.03
C LYS A 36 16.35 14.81 -0.43
N LEU A 37 15.99 15.59 -1.45
CA LEU A 37 14.61 15.74 -1.90
C LEU A 37 14.05 14.44 -2.48
N GLU A 38 14.86 13.71 -3.25
CA GLU A 38 14.50 12.41 -3.82
C GLU A 38 14.31 11.35 -2.72
N MET A 39 15.25 11.29 -1.76
CA MET A 39 15.18 10.38 -0.61
C MET A 39 13.93 10.65 0.24
N GLN A 40 13.64 11.91 0.54
CA GLN A 40 12.42 12.29 1.27
C GLN A 40 11.16 11.90 0.48
N ALA A 41 11.12 12.18 -0.82
CA ALA A 41 10.00 11.82 -1.68
C ALA A 41 9.75 10.29 -1.72
N TYR A 42 10.81 9.50 -1.75
CA TYR A 42 10.74 8.05 -1.66
C TYR A 42 10.15 7.59 -0.31
N LEU A 43 10.66 8.09 0.81
CA LEU A 43 10.17 7.75 2.15
C LEU A 43 8.70 8.15 2.35
N HIS A 44 8.30 9.33 1.85
CA HIS A 44 6.89 9.75 1.84
C HIS A 44 6.02 8.84 0.99
N SER A 45 6.52 8.38 -0.16
CA SER A 45 5.83 7.42 -1.02
C SER A 45 5.63 6.07 -0.33
N MET A 46 6.62 5.59 0.43
CA MET A 46 6.49 4.38 1.25
C MET A 46 5.44 4.53 2.34
N LYS A 47 5.40 5.66 3.05
CA LYS A 47 4.32 5.96 4.01
C LYS A 47 2.94 5.96 3.36
N ARG A 48 2.82 6.54 2.16
CA ARG A 48 1.55 6.58 1.41
C ARG A 48 1.10 5.20 0.96
N PHE A 49 2.02 4.40 0.40
CA PHE A 49 1.77 3.03 0.00
C PHE A 49 1.25 2.19 1.17
N ALA A 50 1.94 2.23 2.30
CA ALA A 50 1.53 1.54 3.51
C ALA A 50 0.12 1.94 3.99
N SER A 51 -0.20 3.24 3.96
CA SER A 51 -1.55 3.73 4.31
C SER A 51 -2.63 3.16 3.38
N ILE A 52 -2.35 3.05 2.09
CA ILE A 52 -3.26 2.45 1.10
C ILE A 52 -3.43 0.97 1.38
N GLU A 53 -2.34 0.23 1.62
CA GLU A 53 -2.39 -1.20 1.91
C GLU A 53 -3.13 -1.50 3.21
N MET A 54 -2.90 -0.73 4.27
CA MET A 54 -3.67 -0.83 5.52
C MET A 54 -5.17 -0.54 5.30
N LYS A 55 -5.52 0.43 4.44
CA LYS A 55 -6.94 0.70 4.07
C LYS A 55 -7.55 -0.42 3.24
N ASN A 56 -6.80 -1.00 2.30
CA ASN A 56 -7.22 -2.13 1.47
C ASN A 56 -7.43 -3.38 2.33
N ALA A 57 -6.53 -3.61 3.28
CA ALA A 57 -6.65 -4.63 4.30
C ALA A 57 -7.86 -4.45 5.22
N ARG A 58 -8.16 -3.22 5.61
CA ARG A 58 -9.35 -2.89 6.42
C ARG A 58 -10.67 -3.01 5.68
N ARG A 59 -10.68 -3.19 4.36
CA ARG A 59 -11.89 -3.42 3.57
C ARG A 59 -12.05 -4.92 3.27
N PRO A 60 -12.56 -5.74 4.21
CA PRO A 60 -12.98 -7.09 3.84
C PRO A 60 -14.08 -6.97 2.78
N GLY A 61 -13.93 -7.74 1.69
CA GLY A 61 -15.02 -7.90 0.72
C GLY A 61 -15.03 -6.97 -0.49
N ARG A 62 -14.09 -6.04 -0.73
CA ARG A 62 -14.10 -5.31 -2.03
C ARG A 62 -13.70 -6.22 -3.19
N ALA A 63 -12.66 -7.04 -3.00
CA ALA A 63 -12.27 -8.08 -3.98
C ALA A 63 -13.30 -9.22 -4.05
N LEU A 64 -13.88 -9.62 -2.90
CA LEU A 64 -14.89 -10.67 -2.86
C LEU A 64 -16.21 -10.22 -3.51
N LYS A 65 -16.71 -9.01 -3.21
CA LYS A 65 -17.88 -8.40 -3.86
C LYS A 65 -17.63 -8.21 -5.35
N LEU A 66 -16.42 -7.80 -5.76
CA LEU A 66 -16.09 -7.69 -7.18
C LEU A 66 -16.16 -9.06 -7.85
N ARG A 67 -15.56 -10.11 -7.27
CA ARG A 67 -15.63 -11.49 -7.79
C ARG A 67 -17.08 -11.99 -7.89
N THR A 68 -17.89 -11.77 -6.86
CA THR A 68 -19.31 -12.18 -6.85
C THR A 68 -20.11 -11.41 -7.90
N ARG A 69 -19.88 -10.10 -8.02
CA ARG A 69 -20.57 -9.24 -9.00
C ARG A 69 -20.16 -9.60 -10.43
N LEU A 70 -18.89 -9.92 -10.66
CA LEU A 70 -18.38 -10.37 -11.96
C LEU A 70 -18.99 -11.72 -12.36
N LYS A 71 -19.05 -12.69 -11.43
CA LYS A 71 -19.73 -13.97 -11.66
C LYS A 71 -21.22 -13.79 -11.98
N SER A 72 -21.91 -12.93 -11.23
CA SER A 72 -23.33 -12.64 -11.46
C SER A 72 -23.57 -11.99 -12.84
N LEU A 73 -22.70 -11.07 -13.25
CA LEU A 73 -22.76 -10.43 -14.57
C LEU A 73 -22.51 -11.44 -15.70
N LEU A 74 -21.49 -12.28 -15.56
CA LEU A 74 -21.21 -13.35 -16.53
C LEU A 74 -22.36 -14.33 -16.65
N SER A 75 -22.94 -14.78 -15.53
CA SER A 75 -24.14 -15.63 -15.56
C SER A 75 -25.28 -14.94 -16.29
N SER A 76 -25.58 -13.67 -15.99
CA SER A 76 -26.65 -12.91 -16.65
C SER A 76 -26.48 -12.83 -18.16
N ILE A 77 -25.25 -12.61 -18.64
CA ILE A 77 -24.95 -12.53 -20.09
C ILE A 77 -25.16 -13.91 -20.73
N LEU A 78 -24.60 -14.96 -20.13
CA LEU A 78 -24.66 -16.32 -20.68
C LEU A 78 -26.08 -16.92 -20.66
N THR A 79 -26.95 -16.51 -19.72
CA THR A 79 -28.36 -16.93 -19.71
C THR A 79 -29.27 -16.07 -20.59
N ALA A 80 -28.83 -14.86 -20.98
CA ALA A 80 -29.60 -13.99 -21.87
C ALA A 80 -29.43 -14.36 -23.36
N GLU A 81 -28.43 -15.16 -23.71
CA GLU A 81 -28.18 -15.68 -25.07
C GLU A 81 -28.83 -17.06 -25.34
N ARG A 82 -29.83 -17.48 -24.54
CA ARG A 82 -30.61 -18.72 -24.77
C ARG A 82 -32.04 -18.43 -25.20
#